data_AF-A0A1V6TT17-F1
#
_entry.id   AF-A0A1V6TT17-F1
#
_cell.length_a   1.000
_cell.length_b   1.000
_cell.length_c   1.000
_cell.angle_alpha   90.00
_cell.angle_beta   90.00
_cell.angle_gamma   90.00
#
_symmetry.space_group_name_H-M   'P 1'
#
loop_
_entity.id
_entity.type
_entity.pdbx_description
1 polymer ?
#
loop_
_entity_poly.entity_id
_entity_poly.type
_entity_poly.pdbx_seq_one_letter_code
_entity_poly.pdbx_strand_id
1 'polypeptide(L)'
;MSLDYSPYLPVISSIFYFFLSVGVFLVASNTAHKILLLPLIIIPAFLSFTRAKYWPGDVGSLWGLLLGIWIAHCISLLWLEGQNVWDDTKTFESRWVPIKYHKPLKLWNNPRLVGTRRQALRRPSTPLSLRKFAAIRFAKLLLYMATNIYVLPHIFPALFANLQIEDFGPTKQVFFRRLFSITDPITLREVMMRSVFVFYWAIGAVTQLDAAHIALSIISVVIFRFNEPADWPGIFGSPGDCWSIRRFWGQFWHQIVVRPYTNYGNFLSRRIFGLGPGSQFDKILVIFIIFLLSGVLHSTVSWQLGDRHYLGDIWWFCLNFAAGALEVVASILQRAMKSQVGQRDSSMRHTGIAWSKVFGFAWVFFFLFWSLPKSQYPKIYDHVQDVLSEMALSNVEIA
;
A
#
# COMPACT_ATOMS: atom_id res chain seq x y z
N MET A 1 -38.20 -19.70 -7.83
CA MET A 1 -37.68 -19.65 -6.45
C MET A 1 -36.26 -19.12 -6.53
N SER A 2 -36.11 -17.79 -6.62
CA SER A 2 -34.82 -17.12 -6.49
C SER A 2 -34.36 -17.35 -5.05
N LEU A 3 -33.31 -18.14 -4.87
CA LEU A 3 -32.61 -18.19 -3.60
C LEU A 3 -32.07 -16.77 -3.38
N ASP A 4 -32.71 -16.00 -2.49
CA ASP A 4 -32.18 -14.74 -1.99
C ASP A 4 -30.84 -15.06 -1.30
N TYR A 5 -29.76 -14.95 -2.07
CA TYR A 5 -28.41 -15.08 -1.53
C TYR A 5 -28.23 -13.97 -0.51
N SER A 6 -28.10 -14.34 0.77
CA SER A 6 -27.79 -13.38 1.83
C SER A 6 -26.56 -12.55 1.41
N PRO A 7 -26.64 -11.21 1.42
CA PRO A 7 -25.54 -10.34 0.98
C PRO A 7 -24.27 -10.55 1.80
N TYR A 8 -24.39 -11.15 2.99
CA TYR A 8 -23.29 -11.41 3.91
C TYR A 8 -22.56 -12.73 3.64
N LEU A 9 -23.20 -13.71 2.99
CA LEU A 9 -22.60 -15.04 2.78
C LEU A 9 -21.29 -14.99 1.96
N PRO A 10 -21.19 -14.19 0.88
CA PRO A 10 -19.93 -14.02 0.17
C PRO A 10 -18.81 -13.41 1.03
N VAL A 11 -19.14 -12.46 1.91
CA VAL A 11 -18.18 -11.83 2.83
C VAL A 11 -17.70 -12.84 3.89
N ILE A 12 -18.62 -13.55 4.53
CA ILE A 12 -18.31 -14.57 5.54
C ILE A 12 -17.46 -15.69 4.93
N SER A 13 -17.85 -16.19 3.75
CA SER A 13 -17.06 -17.22 3.05
C SER A 13 -15.68 -16.70 2.65
N SER A 14 -15.55 -15.43 2.25
CA SER A 14 -14.25 -14.80 1.99
C SER A 14 -13.33 -14.85 3.22
N ILE A 15 -13.83 -14.50 4.40
CA ILE A 15 -13.10 -14.57 5.67
C ILE A 15 -12.72 -16.02 5.99
N PHE A 16 -13.65 -16.97 5.82
CA PHE A 16 -13.39 -18.39 6.04
C PHE A 16 -12.25 -18.92 5.17
N TYR A 17 -12.27 -18.65 3.86
CA TYR A 17 -11.21 -19.09 2.96
C TYR A 17 -9.85 -18.49 3.29
N PHE A 18 -9.81 -17.23 3.74
CA PHE A 18 -8.59 -16.61 4.22
C PHE A 18 -8.02 -17.36 5.43
N PHE A 19 -8.82 -17.62 6.46
CA PHE A 19 -8.36 -18.36 7.63
C PHE A 19 -8.04 -19.83 7.34
N LEU A 20 -8.67 -20.43 6.34
CA LEU A 20 -8.27 -21.74 5.82
C LEU A 20 -6.85 -21.70 5.26
N SER A 21 -6.52 -20.69 4.44
CA SER A 21 -5.15 -20.44 3.94
C SER A 21 -4.14 -20.27 5.08
N VAL A 22 -4.50 -19.49 6.12
CA VAL A 22 -3.69 -19.32 7.33
C VAL A 22 -3.47 -20.65 8.06
N GLY A 23 -4.52 -21.47 8.22
CA GLY A 23 -4.42 -22.80 8.83
C GLY A 23 -3.45 -23.72 8.09
N VAL A 24 -3.53 -23.77 6.76
CA VAL A 24 -2.59 -24.55 5.94
C VAL A 24 -1.16 -24.00 6.06
N PHE A 25 -0.97 -22.68 6.11
CA PHE A 25 0.34 -22.07 6.34
C PHE A 25 0.97 -22.53 7.67
N LEU A 26 0.19 -22.60 8.75
CA LEU A 26 0.68 -23.06 10.06
C LEU A 26 1.14 -24.52 10.01
N VAL A 27 0.43 -25.38 9.27
CA VAL A 27 0.82 -26.79 9.05
C VAL A 27 2.06 -26.89 8.16
N ALA A 28 2.10 -26.13 7.06
CA ALA A 28 3.22 -26.12 6.12
C ALA A 28 4.52 -25.64 6.76
N SER A 29 4.45 -24.71 7.70
CA SER A 29 5.62 -24.21 8.45
C SER A 29 6.32 -25.28 9.29
N ASN A 30 5.68 -26.42 9.54
CA ASN A 30 6.18 -27.49 10.39
C ASN A 30 6.50 -28.79 9.63
N THR A 31 6.50 -28.75 8.29
CA THR A 31 6.63 -29.94 7.45
C THR A 31 7.79 -29.80 6.47
N ALA A 32 8.57 -30.87 6.26
CA ALA A 32 9.67 -30.89 5.29
C ALA A 32 9.17 -30.70 3.84
N HIS A 33 8.02 -31.30 3.50
CA HIS A 33 7.39 -31.26 2.18
C HIS A 33 6.47 -30.04 1.96
N LYS A 34 6.78 -28.89 2.57
CA LYS A 34 5.95 -27.67 2.52
C LYS A 34 5.55 -27.21 1.11
N ILE A 35 6.33 -27.52 0.08
CA ILE A 35 6.01 -27.19 -1.32
C ILE A 35 4.71 -27.84 -1.81
N LEU A 36 4.40 -29.07 -1.35
CA LEU A 36 3.17 -29.77 -1.73
C LEU A 36 1.91 -29.08 -1.17
N LEU A 37 2.07 -28.27 -0.12
CA LEU A 37 0.98 -27.53 0.52
C LEU A 37 0.79 -26.14 -0.08
N LEU A 38 1.66 -25.70 -1.00
CA LEU A 38 1.55 -24.38 -1.63
C LEU A 38 0.20 -24.17 -2.34
N PRO A 39 -0.32 -25.12 -3.17
CA PRO A 39 -1.65 -24.96 -3.77
C PRO A 39 -2.75 -24.83 -2.72
N LEU A 40 -2.63 -25.54 -1.60
CA LEU A 40 -3.59 -25.50 -0.49
C LEU A 40 -3.52 -24.19 0.31
N ILE A 41 -2.46 -23.40 0.18
CA ILE A 41 -2.39 -22.03 0.71
C ILE A 41 -2.96 -21.05 -0.31
N ILE A 42 -2.55 -21.16 -1.58
CA ILE A 42 -2.91 -20.21 -2.64
C ILE A 42 -4.39 -20.31 -3.01
N ILE A 43 -4.93 -21.51 -3.23
CA ILE A 43 -6.30 -21.69 -3.73
C ILE A 43 -7.32 -21.07 -2.76
N PRO A 44 -7.29 -21.33 -1.44
CA PRO A 44 -8.22 -20.66 -0.52
C PRO A 44 -8.00 -19.13 -0.48
N ALA A 45 -6.76 -18.65 -0.49
CA ALA A 45 -6.52 -17.20 -0.55
C ALA A 45 -7.08 -16.57 -1.84
N PHE A 46 -6.98 -17.27 -2.97
CA PHE A 46 -7.56 -16.84 -4.24
C PHE A 46 -9.09 -16.88 -4.22
N LEU A 47 -9.71 -17.91 -3.62
CA LEU A 47 -11.17 -17.96 -3.42
C LEU A 47 -11.66 -16.84 -2.49
N SER A 48 -10.87 -16.47 -1.49
CA SER A 48 -11.13 -15.28 -0.67
C SER A 48 -11.07 -14.01 -1.52
N PHE A 49 -10.09 -13.93 -2.43
CA PHE A 49 -9.83 -12.78 -3.28
C PHE A 49 -10.94 -12.55 -4.31
N THR A 50 -11.45 -13.60 -4.96
CA THR A 50 -12.56 -13.48 -5.92
C THR A 50 -13.86 -12.98 -5.28
N ARG A 51 -13.94 -13.01 -3.94
CA ARG A 51 -15.06 -12.49 -3.16
C ARG A 51 -14.84 -11.08 -2.64
N ALA A 52 -13.69 -10.45 -2.91
CA ALA A 52 -13.37 -9.09 -2.47
C ALA A 52 -14.43 -8.06 -2.95
N LYS A 53 -14.99 -8.25 -4.14
CA LYS A 53 -16.04 -7.39 -4.72
C LYS A 53 -17.36 -7.35 -3.93
N TYR A 54 -17.60 -8.32 -3.04
CA TYR A 54 -18.81 -8.34 -2.21
C TYR A 54 -18.65 -7.60 -0.89
N TRP A 55 -17.44 -7.15 -0.57
CA TRP A 55 -17.21 -6.31 0.60
C TRP A 55 -17.75 -4.89 0.34
N PRO A 56 -18.27 -4.22 1.39
CA PRO A 56 -18.87 -2.90 1.23
C PRO A 56 -17.82 -1.82 0.97
N GLY A 57 -18.09 -0.94 0.01
CA GLY A 57 -17.26 0.22 -0.33
C GLY A 57 -15.78 -0.13 -0.58
N ASP A 58 -14.88 0.73 -0.12
CA ASP A 58 -13.44 0.58 -0.31
C ASP A 58 -12.82 -0.60 0.46
N VAL A 59 -13.58 -1.25 1.36
CA VAL A 59 -13.09 -2.39 2.14
C VAL A 59 -12.74 -3.57 1.23
N GLY A 60 -13.42 -3.72 0.09
CA GLY A 60 -13.09 -4.74 -0.91
C GLY A 60 -11.68 -4.59 -1.48
N SER A 61 -11.25 -3.36 -1.73
CA SER A 61 -9.89 -3.06 -2.18
C SER A 61 -8.85 -3.41 -1.11
N LEU A 62 -9.09 -2.99 0.13
CA LEU A 62 -8.21 -3.33 1.26
C LEU A 62 -8.11 -4.85 1.48
N TRP A 63 -9.23 -5.56 1.38
CA TRP A 63 -9.27 -7.02 1.51
C TRP A 63 -8.51 -7.73 0.37
N GLY A 64 -8.71 -7.28 -0.87
CA GLY A 64 -7.96 -7.79 -2.02
C GLY A 64 -6.45 -7.58 -1.88
N LEU A 65 -6.03 -6.38 -1.48
CA LEU A 65 -4.62 -6.06 -1.22
C LEU A 65 -4.05 -6.92 -0.08
N LEU A 66 -4.79 -7.08 1.03
CA LEU A 66 -4.41 -7.95 2.15
C LEU A 66 -4.08 -9.36 1.66
N LEU A 67 -4.93 -9.95 0.81
CA LEU A 67 -4.75 -11.31 0.31
C LEU A 67 -3.53 -11.45 -0.60
N GLY A 68 -3.27 -10.47 -1.48
CA GLY A 68 -2.07 -10.47 -2.29
C GLY A 68 -0.79 -10.33 -1.47
N ILE A 69 -0.81 -9.46 -0.46
CA ILE A 69 0.29 -9.31 0.50
C ILE A 69 0.49 -10.59 1.30
N TRP A 70 -0.60 -11.23 1.74
CA TRP A 70 -0.59 -12.51 2.44
C TRP A 70 0.07 -13.60 1.60
N ILE A 71 -0.34 -13.78 0.34
CA ILE A 71 0.27 -14.76 -0.57
C ILE A 71 1.77 -14.49 -0.73
N ALA A 72 2.15 -13.23 -1.00
CA ALA A 72 3.55 -12.86 -1.16
C ALA A 72 4.38 -13.09 0.11
N HIS A 73 3.80 -12.81 1.29
CA HIS A 73 4.43 -13.03 2.59
C HIS A 73 4.60 -14.52 2.90
N CYS A 74 3.59 -15.35 2.65
CA CYS A 74 3.67 -16.81 2.79
C CYS A 74 4.75 -17.39 1.90
N ILE A 75 4.77 -17.01 0.62
CA ILE A 75 5.75 -17.50 -0.34
C ILE A 75 7.17 -17.07 0.08
N SER A 76 7.32 -15.81 0.51
CA SER A 76 8.57 -15.30 1.05
C SER A 76 9.07 -16.14 2.24
N LEU A 77 8.27 -16.28 3.30
CA LEU A 77 8.69 -16.94 4.54
C LEU A 77 9.05 -18.42 4.37
N LEU A 78 8.24 -19.13 3.59
CA LEU A 78 8.34 -20.58 3.50
C LEU A 78 9.37 -21.02 2.44
N TRP A 79 9.62 -20.23 1.39
CA TRP A 79 10.47 -20.68 0.27
C TRP A 79 11.63 -19.75 -0.11
N LEU A 80 11.51 -18.43 0.10
CA LEU A 80 12.57 -17.49 -0.28
C LEU A 80 13.50 -17.15 0.89
N GLU A 81 13.00 -17.24 2.12
CA GLU A 81 13.73 -16.93 3.34
C GLU A 81 14.36 -18.17 3.98
N GLY A 82 15.50 -17.98 4.63
CA GLY A 82 16.23 -19.04 5.32
C GLY A 82 15.70 -19.34 6.71
N GLN A 83 16.18 -20.44 7.30
CA GLN A 83 15.83 -20.88 8.65
C GLN A 83 16.14 -19.83 9.73
N ASN A 84 17.14 -18.98 9.48
CA ASN A 84 17.55 -17.90 10.37
C ASN A 84 16.41 -16.92 10.75
N VAL A 85 15.44 -16.67 9.88
CA VAL A 85 14.27 -15.82 10.20
C VAL A 85 13.41 -16.50 11.26
N TRP A 86 13.25 -17.81 11.18
CA TRP A 86 12.53 -18.61 12.15
C TRP A 86 13.29 -18.73 13.46
N ASP A 87 14.62 -18.84 13.40
CA ASP A 87 15.47 -18.92 14.59
C ASP A 87 15.48 -17.62 15.40
N ASP A 88 15.52 -16.47 14.71
CA ASP A 88 15.44 -15.13 15.31
C ASP A 88 14.07 -14.83 15.95
N THR A 89 13.03 -15.62 15.64
CA THR A 89 11.67 -15.41 16.13
C THR A 89 11.47 -16.03 17.51
N LYS A 90 11.07 -15.20 18.48
CA LYS A 90 10.78 -15.64 19.85
C LYS A 90 9.49 -16.48 19.93
N THR A 91 9.50 -17.48 20.80
CA THR A 91 8.30 -18.21 21.21
C THR A 91 7.50 -17.41 22.25
N PHE A 92 6.30 -17.88 22.60
CA PHE A 92 5.48 -17.30 23.65
C PHE A 92 4.91 -18.41 24.53
N GLU A 93 4.57 -18.09 25.78
CA GLU A 93 3.99 -19.09 26.68
C GLU A 93 2.50 -19.27 26.40
N SER A 94 2.06 -20.52 26.23
CA SER A 94 0.66 -20.86 26.07
C SER A 94 0.38 -22.28 26.53
N ARG A 95 -0.74 -22.47 27.23
CA ARG A 95 -1.25 -23.79 27.62
C ARG A 95 -2.02 -24.50 26.51
N TRP A 96 -2.53 -23.75 25.53
CA TRP A 96 -3.46 -24.25 24.51
C TRP A 96 -2.81 -24.46 23.15
N VAL A 97 -1.70 -23.76 22.89
CA VAL A 97 -1.03 -23.78 21.59
C VAL A 97 0.25 -24.61 21.69
N PRO A 98 0.36 -25.73 20.95
CA PRO A 98 1.59 -26.52 20.90
C PRO A 98 2.81 -25.68 20.48
N ILE A 99 3.98 -25.95 21.07
CA ILE A 99 5.23 -25.18 20.85
C ILE A 99 5.58 -25.05 19.37
N LYS A 100 5.35 -26.10 18.57
CA LYS A 100 5.60 -26.10 17.11
C LYS A 100 4.87 -24.98 16.35
N TYR A 101 3.75 -24.47 16.87
CA TYR A 101 3.00 -23.38 16.24
C TYR A 101 3.34 -21.98 16.75
N HIS A 102 4.18 -21.86 17.79
CA HIS A 102 4.47 -20.55 18.39
C HIS A 102 5.11 -19.59 17.39
N LYS A 103 6.19 -20.01 16.72
CA LYS A 103 6.90 -19.18 15.73
C LYS A 103 6.04 -18.87 14.49
N PRO A 104 5.38 -19.86 13.85
CA PRO A 104 4.42 -19.58 12.77
C PRO A 104 3.34 -18.57 13.16
N LEU A 105 2.76 -18.67 14.37
CA LEU A 105 1.74 -17.73 14.87
C LEU A 105 2.29 -16.34 15.22
N LYS A 106 3.60 -16.18 15.45
CA LYS A 106 4.23 -14.85 15.55
C LYS A 106 4.59 -14.27 14.18
N LEU A 107 4.77 -15.11 13.16
CA LEU A 107 5.21 -14.69 11.83
C LEU A 107 4.07 -14.48 10.82
N TRP A 108 2.95 -15.19 10.93
CA TRP A 108 1.88 -15.18 9.92
C TRP A 108 1.41 -13.74 9.60
N ASN A 109 1.14 -12.93 10.62
CA ASN A 109 0.73 -11.53 10.44
C ASN A 109 1.84 -10.53 10.82
N ASN A 110 3.11 -10.90 10.60
CA ASN A 110 4.25 -10.04 10.89
C ASN A 110 5.14 -9.81 9.66
N PRO A 111 4.60 -9.15 8.62
CA PRO A 111 5.35 -8.88 7.39
C PRO A 111 6.57 -7.97 7.58
N ARG A 112 6.68 -7.28 8.72
CA ARG A 112 7.82 -6.41 9.06
C ARG A 112 8.84 -7.04 10.01
N LEU A 113 8.64 -8.31 10.39
CA LEU A 113 9.46 -9.05 11.37
C LEU A 113 9.69 -8.26 12.68
N VAL A 114 8.66 -7.57 13.16
CA VAL A 114 8.66 -6.83 14.43
C VAL A 114 9.05 -7.78 15.56
N GLY A 115 9.96 -7.34 16.44
CA GLY A 115 10.45 -8.14 17.56
C GLY A 115 11.63 -9.06 17.23
N THR A 116 12.12 -9.07 15.98
CA THR A 116 13.32 -9.80 15.54
C THR A 116 14.49 -8.84 15.30
N ARG A 117 15.71 -9.38 15.16
CA ARG A 117 16.91 -8.60 14.78
C ARG A 117 16.81 -7.97 13.38
N ARG A 118 15.86 -8.43 12.56
CA ARG A 118 15.65 -8.05 11.15
C ARG A 118 14.53 -7.03 10.94
N GLN A 119 13.98 -6.50 12.04
CA GLN A 119 12.90 -5.53 12.00
C GLN A 119 13.32 -4.27 11.22
N ALA A 120 12.50 -3.86 10.23
CA ALA A 120 12.82 -2.74 9.35
C ALA A 120 12.79 -1.34 10.03
N LEU A 121 11.94 -1.14 11.04
CA LEU A 121 11.76 0.14 11.75
C LEU A 121 11.88 -0.06 13.26
N ARG A 122 12.57 0.82 14.00
CA ARG A 122 12.78 0.68 15.45
C ARG A 122 11.46 0.60 16.23
N ARG A 123 11.40 -0.32 17.22
CA ARG A 123 10.30 -0.41 18.22
C ARG A 123 10.28 0.88 19.06
N PRO A 124 9.10 1.41 19.44
CA PRO A 124 9.02 2.46 20.45
C PRO A 124 9.76 2.02 21.71
N SER A 125 10.52 2.92 22.32
CA SER A 125 11.39 2.64 23.47
C SER A 125 10.63 2.24 24.73
N THR A 126 9.34 2.60 24.83
CA THR A 126 8.52 2.29 26.01
C THR A 126 7.20 1.67 25.57
N PRO A 127 6.89 0.42 25.97
CA PRO A 127 5.62 -0.20 25.66
C PRO A 127 4.48 0.54 26.39
N LEU A 128 3.43 0.88 25.64
CA LEU A 128 2.23 1.49 26.21
C LEU A 128 1.51 0.48 27.11
N SER A 129 0.93 0.96 28.22
CA SER A 129 0.00 0.13 28.97
C SER A 129 -1.21 -0.20 28.11
N LEU A 130 -1.82 -1.36 28.37
CA LEU A 130 -2.91 -1.85 27.56
C LEU A 130 -4.09 -0.86 27.44
N ARG A 131 -4.49 -0.23 28.55
CA ARG A 131 -5.58 0.76 28.55
C ARG A 131 -5.24 1.98 27.70
N LYS A 132 -4.00 2.49 27.81
CA LYS A 132 -3.52 3.62 27.00
C LYS A 132 -3.46 3.25 25.53
N PHE A 133 -2.96 2.05 25.21
CA PHE A 133 -2.95 1.54 23.83
C PHE A 133 -4.36 1.48 23.25
N ALA A 134 -5.30 0.85 23.97
CA ALA A 134 -6.69 0.75 23.52
C ALA A 134 -7.32 2.14 23.30
N ALA A 135 -7.20 3.05 24.27
CA ALA A 135 -7.77 4.40 24.15
C ALA A 135 -7.23 5.17 22.94
N ILE A 136 -5.91 5.17 22.74
CA ILE A 136 -5.27 5.84 21.59
C ILE A 136 -5.73 5.21 20.27
N ARG A 137 -5.78 3.87 20.19
CA ARG A 137 -6.18 3.15 18.99
C ARG A 137 -7.65 3.39 18.64
N PHE A 138 -8.56 3.32 19.60
CA PHE A 138 -9.97 3.61 19.39
C PHE A 138 -10.20 5.06 18.98
N ALA A 139 -9.60 6.04 19.67
CA ALA A 139 -9.75 7.44 19.31
C ALA A 139 -9.24 7.72 17.87
N LYS A 140 -8.10 7.13 17.51
CA LYS A 140 -7.54 7.25 16.16
C LYS A 140 -8.41 6.57 15.10
N LEU A 141 -8.98 5.41 15.41
CA LEU A 141 -9.92 4.71 14.52
C LEU A 141 -11.17 5.56 14.27
N LEU A 142 -11.76 6.14 15.32
CA LEU A 142 -12.92 7.03 15.18
C LEU A 142 -12.60 8.27 14.34
N LEU A 143 -11.42 8.88 14.54
CA LEU A 143 -10.96 9.99 13.71
C LEU A 143 -10.85 9.59 12.23
N TYR A 144 -10.29 8.41 11.94
CA TYR A 144 -10.16 7.93 10.57
C TYR A 144 -11.49 7.54 9.94
N MET A 145 -12.40 6.93 10.71
CA MET A 145 -13.77 6.68 10.26
C MET A 145 -14.48 8.00 9.95
N ALA A 146 -14.39 8.99 10.83
CA ALA A 146 -14.97 10.32 10.58
C ALA A 146 -14.35 10.98 9.35
N THR A 147 -13.04 10.80 9.14
CA THR A 147 -12.35 11.33 7.96
C THR A 147 -12.86 10.69 6.66
N ASN A 148 -13.01 9.36 6.63
CA ASN A 148 -13.41 8.64 5.41
C ASN A 148 -14.91 8.68 5.12
N ILE A 149 -15.75 8.75 6.16
CA ILE A 149 -17.21 8.75 6.01
C ILE A 149 -17.73 10.18 5.80
N TYR A 150 -17.15 11.17 6.48
CA TYR A 150 -17.67 12.55 6.44
C TYR A 150 -16.74 13.53 5.74
N VAL A 151 -15.47 13.62 6.14
CA VAL A 151 -14.55 14.67 5.65
C VAL A 151 -14.29 14.50 4.15
N LEU A 152 -13.79 13.34 3.72
CA LEU A 152 -13.42 13.12 2.33
C LEU A 152 -14.63 13.17 1.37
N PRO A 153 -15.77 12.51 1.65
CA PRO A 153 -16.90 12.51 0.71
C PRO A 153 -17.67 13.83 0.66
N HIS A 154 -17.66 14.66 1.71
CA HIS A 154 -18.45 15.90 1.74
C HIS A 154 -17.61 17.17 1.58
N ILE A 155 -16.45 17.28 2.23
CA ILE A 155 -15.65 18.50 2.17
C ILE A 155 -14.97 18.63 0.81
N PHE A 156 -14.46 17.53 0.24
CA PHE A 156 -13.79 17.58 -1.06
C PHE A 156 -14.71 18.09 -2.18
N PRO A 157 -15.91 17.53 -2.41
CA PRO A 157 -16.81 18.06 -3.43
C PRO A 157 -17.29 19.49 -3.14
N ALA A 158 -17.47 19.85 -1.85
CA ALA A 158 -17.89 21.19 -1.45
C ALA A 158 -16.89 22.29 -1.85
N LEU A 159 -15.59 21.98 -1.97
CA LEU A 159 -14.57 22.94 -2.43
C LEU A 159 -14.78 23.41 -3.88
N PHE A 160 -15.55 22.66 -4.69
CA PHE A 160 -15.67 22.89 -6.13
C PHE A 160 -17.08 23.31 -6.59
N ALA A 161 -17.97 23.64 -5.64
CA ALA A 161 -19.29 24.25 -5.87
C ALA A 161 -19.99 23.71 -7.14
N ASN A 162 -20.28 22.39 -7.12
CA ASN A 162 -20.73 21.52 -8.22
C ASN A 162 -19.58 20.75 -8.88
N LEU A 163 -19.15 19.66 -8.25
CA LEU A 163 -18.27 18.66 -8.86
C LEU A 163 -19.02 17.94 -10.00
N GLN A 164 -18.45 17.87 -11.20
CA GLN A 164 -19.08 17.26 -12.36
C GLN A 164 -18.24 16.08 -12.87
N ILE A 165 -18.85 15.16 -13.61
CA ILE A 165 -18.13 14.00 -14.17
C ILE A 165 -17.05 14.44 -15.17
N GLU A 166 -17.27 15.54 -15.88
CA GLU A 166 -16.35 16.14 -16.85
C GLU A 166 -15.04 16.63 -16.21
N ASP A 167 -15.03 16.88 -14.90
CA ASP A 167 -13.80 17.22 -14.16
C ASP A 167 -12.81 16.05 -14.14
N PHE A 168 -13.28 14.82 -14.36
CA PHE A 168 -12.49 13.60 -14.48
C PHE A 168 -12.41 13.08 -15.93
N GLY A 169 -12.95 13.84 -16.89
CA GLY A 169 -13.08 13.42 -18.28
C GLY A 169 -11.75 13.16 -19.00
N PRO A 170 -11.76 12.50 -20.17
CA PRO A 170 -10.56 12.07 -20.89
C PRO A 170 -9.52 13.17 -21.12
N THR A 171 -9.96 14.40 -21.42
CA THR A 171 -9.06 15.54 -21.63
C THR A 171 -8.31 15.94 -20.36
N LYS A 172 -8.95 15.78 -19.19
CA LYS A 172 -8.41 16.08 -17.86
C LYS A 172 -7.48 15.00 -17.33
N GLN A 173 -7.32 13.88 -18.03
CA GLN A 173 -6.35 12.84 -17.67
C GLN A 173 -4.92 13.20 -18.10
N VAL A 174 -4.76 14.14 -19.03
CA VAL A 174 -3.44 14.55 -19.59
C VAL A 174 -3.18 16.03 -19.32
N PHE A 175 -2.03 16.35 -18.73
CA PHE A 175 -1.66 17.74 -18.41
C PHE A 175 -0.66 18.31 -19.41
N PHE A 176 0.61 17.86 -19.41
CA PHE A 176 1.68 18.50 -20.18
C PHE A 176 1.47 18.52 -21.70
N ARG A 177 0.77 17.53 -22.28
CA ARG A 177 0.46 17.55 -23.72
C ARG A 177 -0.50 18.69 -24.11
N ARG A 178 -1.24 19.23 -23.15
CA ARG A 178 -2.23 20.30 -23.33
C ARG A 178 -1.70 21.67 -22.90
N LEU A 179 -0.44 21.78 -22.44
CA LEU A 179 0.10 23.03 -21.88
C LEU A 179 0.03 24.22 -22.86
N PHE A 180 0.17 23.95 -24.16
CA PHE A 180 0.08 24.92 -25.24
C PHE A 180 -1.10 24.65 -26.18
N SER A 181 -2.09 23.87 -25.72
CA SER A 181 -3.29 23.60 -26.51
C SER A 181 -4.15 24.85 -26.60
N ILE A 182 -4.43 25.29 -27.82
CA ILE A 182 -5.33 26.42 -28.09
C ILE A 182 -6.79 25.96 -28.02
N THR A 183 -7.07 24.72 -28.42
CA THR A 183 -8.44 24.19 -28.56
C THR A 183 -9.02 23.68 -27.24
N ASP A 184 -8.17 23.30 -26.29
CA ASP A 184 -8.59 22.78 -24.99
C ASP A 184 -7.59 23.19 -23.91
N PRO A 185 -7.59 24.48 -23.52
CA PRO A 185 -6.62 25.02 -22.58
C PRO A 185 -6.79 24.44 -21.17
N ILE A 186 -5.70 24.48 -20.41
CA ILE A 186 -5.71 24.10 -18.99
C ILE A 186 -6.39 25.22 -18.20
N THR A 187 -7.46 24.88 -17.47
CA THR A 187 -8.23 25.85 -16.68
C THR A 187 -7.73 25.93 -15.24
N LEU A 188 -7.99 27.05 -14.55
CA LEU A 188 -7.72 27.17 -13.12
C LEU A 188 -8.42 26.08 -12.30
N ARG A 189 -9.67 25.76 -12.66
CA ARG A 189 -10.43 24.67 -12.05
C ARG A 189 -9.70 23.33 -12.16
N GLU A 190 -9.14 23.00 -13.32
CA GLU A 190 -8.36 21.77 -13.51
C GLU A 190 -7.12 21.74 -12.60
N VAL A 191 -6.38 22.86 -12.52
CA VAL A 191 -5.20 22.96 -11.63
C VAL A 191 -5.59 22.80 -10.16
N MET A 192 -6.68 23.44 -9.72
CA MET A 192 -7.19 23.30 -8.36
C MET A 192 -7.64 21.87 -8.07
N MET A 193 -8.41 21.25 -8.97
CA MET A 193 -8.88 19.87 -8.86
C MET A 193 -7.71 18.90 -8.67
N ARG A 194 -6.70 18.97 -9.54
CA ARG A 194 -5.51 18.12 -9.44
C ARG A 194 -4.74 18.34 -8.15
N SER A 195 -4.63 19.59 -7.71
CA SER A 195 -3.91 19.95 -6.47
C SER A 195 -4.59 19.37 -5.24
N VAL A 196 -5.91 19.53 -5.12
CA VAL A 196 -6.68 18.98 -3.99
C VAL A 196 -6.71 17.45 -4.07
N PHE A 197 -6.79 16.88 -5.28
CA PHE A 197 -6.82 15.44 -5.49
C PHE A 197 -5.56 14.72 -4.96
N VAL A 198 -4.38 15.35 -5.04
CA VAL A 198 -3.15 14.81 -4.43
C VAL A 198 -3.32 14.59 -2.92
N PHE A 199 -3.87 15.58 -2.22
CA PHE A 199 -4.11 15.50 -0.77
C PHE A 199 -5.24 14.54 -0.44
N TYR A 200 -6.34 14.58 -1.21
CA TYR A 200 -7.46 13.65 -1.09
C TYR A 200 -6.97 12.20 -1.15
N TRP A 201 -6.20 11.87 -2.19
CA TRP A 201 -5.64 10.53 -2.38
C TRP A 201 -4.70 10.13 -1.24
N ALA A 202 -3.77 11.03 -0.85
CA ALA A 202 -2.80 10.73 0.20
C ALA A 202 -3.46 10.52 1.57
N ILE A 203 -4.41 11.38 1.94
CA ILE A 203 -5.15 11.28 3.21
C ILE A 203 -6.04 10.04 3.19
N GLY A 204 -6.79 9.80 2.11
CA GLY A 204 -7.62 8.60 1.94
C GLY A 204 -6.80 7.33 2.12
N ALA A 205 -5.73 7.17 1.34
CA ALA A 205 -4.89 5.97 1.41
C ALA A 205 -4.26 5.76 2.79
N VAL A 206 -3.72 6.80 3.43
CA VAL A 206 -3.10 6.71 4.77
C VAL A 206 -4.14 6.31 5.82
N THR A 207 -5.28 6.99 5.82
CA THR A 207 -6.32 6.78 6.84
C THR A 207 -6.99 5.42 6.69
N GLN A 208 -7.27 4.96 5.47
CA GLN A 208 -7.85 3.63 5.21
C GLN A 208 -6.91 2.50 5.64
N LEU A 209 -5.64 2.55 5.20
CA LEU A 209 -4.66 1.51 5.52
C LEU A 209 -4.34 1.46 7.02
N ASP A 210 -4.14 2.62 7.65
CA ASP A 210 -3.83 2.66 9.08
C ASP A 210 -5.07 2.37 9.94
N ALA A 211 -6.29 2.67 9.48
CA ALA A 211 -7.53 2.22 10.14
C ALA A 211 -7.64 0.69 10.16
N ALA A 212 -7.38 0.03 9.02
CA ALA A 212 -7.35 -1.43 8.97
C ALA A 212 -6.28 -2.02 9.90
N HIS A 213 -5.07 -1.44 9.90
CA HIS A 213 -4.00 -1.83 10.82
C HIS A 213 -4.38 -1.63 12.28
N ILE A 214 -5.05 -0.52 12.62
CA ILE A 214 -5.55 -0.23 13.97
C ILE A 214 -6.61 -1.25 14.38
N ALA A 215 -7.59 -1.54 13.52
CA ALA A 215 -8.66 -2.50 13.79
C ALA A 215 -8.07 -3.89 14.09
N LEU A 216 -7.14 -4.37 13.25
CA LEU A 216 -6.43 -5.62 13.49
C LEU A 216 -5.60 -5.60 14.78
N SER A 217 -4.99 -4.45 15.11
CA SER A 217 -4.24 -4.31 16.38
C SER A 217 -5.14 -4.40 17.61
N ILE A 218 -6.36 -3.85 17.56
CA ILE A 218 -7.33 -3.94 18.64
C ILE A 218 -7.78 -5.39 18.80
N ILE A 219 -8.12 -6.05 17.69
CA ILE A 219 -8.50 -7.47 17.70
C ILE A 219 -7.39 -8.33 18.32
N SER A 220 -6.15 -8.15 17.89
CA SER A 220 -5.02 -8.98 18.36
C SER A 220 -4.59 -8.69 19.80
N VAL A 221 -4.45 -7.40 20.18
CA VAL A 221 -3.90 -6.98 21.48
C VAL A 221 -4.99 -6.86 22.55
N VAL A 222 -6.16 -6.33 22.20
CA VAL A 222 -7.23 -6.02 23.16
C VAL A 222 -8.18 -7.18 23.36
N ILE A 223 -8.66 -7.78 22.27
CA ILE A 223 -9.68 -8.84 22.32
C ILE A 223 -9.01 -10.19 22.61
N PHE A 224 -8.09 -10.63 21.74
CA PHE A 224 -7.50 -11.96 21.82
C PHE A 224 -6.27 -12.08 22.72
N ARG A 225 -5.64 -10.96 23.09
CA ARG A 225 -4.40 -10.94 23.91
C ARG A 225 -3.23 -11.73 23.30
N PHE A 226 -3.21 -11.92 21.99
CA PHE A 226 -2.16 -12.68 21.31
C PHE A 226 -0.84 -11.91 21.20
N ASN A 227 -0.92 -10.58 21.22
CA ASN A 227 0.21 -9.69 21.00
C ASN A 227 0.28 -8.61 22.08
N GLU A 228 1.49 -8.08 22.27
CA GLU A 228 1.71 -6.91 23.10
C GLU A 228 1.45 -5.62 22.31
N PRO A 229 1.11 -4.50 22.97
CA PRO A 229 1.01 -3.19 22.33
C PRO A 229 2.20 -2.82 21.44
N ALA A 230 3.41 -3.22 21.85
CA ALA A 230 4.63 -2.89 21.13
C ALA A 230 4.98 -3.86 19.98
N ASP A 231 4.14 -4.88 19.74
CA ASP A 231 4.18 -5.72 18.53
C ASP A 231 3.46 -5.06 17.35
N TRP A 232 2.64 -4.03 17.61
CA TRP A 232 1.85 -3.30 16.62
C TRP A 232 2.31 -1.84 16.49
N PRO A 233 3.55 -1.55 16.05
CA PRO A 233 3.96 -0.17 15.81
C PRO A 233 3.19 0.44 14.63
N GLY A 234 3.15 1.77 14.57
CA GLY A 234 2.61 2.49 13.41
C GLY A 234 3.25 2.02 12.10
N ILE A 235 2.50 2.05 11.01
CA ILE A 235 2.97 1.58 9.69
C ILE A 235 3.56 2.70 8.83
N PHE A 236 3.14 3.96 9.07
CA PHE A 236 3.65 5.13 8.39
C PHE A 236 4.74 5.86 9.20
N GLY A 237 5.68 6.49 8.49
CA GLY A 237 6.70 7.37 9.05
C GLY A 237 6.23 8.82 9.19
N SER A 238 7.19 9.74 9.31
CA SER A 238 6.89 11.16 9.46
C SER A 238 6.53 11.80 8.10
N PRO A 239 5.45 12.60 8.01
CA PRO A 239 5.16 13.41 6.81
C PRO A 239 6.30 14.38 6.45
N GLY A 240 7.10 14.78 7.44
CA GLY A 240 8.29 15.61 7.25
C GLY A 240 9.39 14.93 6.42
N ASP A 241 9.24 13.64 6.12
CA ASP A 241 10.18 12.89 5.30
C ASP A 241 9.85 12.88 3.80
N CYS A 242 8.71 13.43 3.37
CA CYS A 242 8.18 13.36 2.01
C CYS A 242 8.78 14.36 1.01
N TRP A 243 10.07 14.71 1.12
CA TRP A 243 10.74 15.66 0.23
C TRP A 243 11.52 15.00 -0.92
N SER A 244 11.33 13.70 -1.16
CA SER A 244 11.79 13.01 -2.36
C SER A 244 10.92 11.75 -2.56
N ILE A 245 10.75 11.28 -3.79
CA ILE A 245 9.99 10.06 -4.12
C ILE A 245 10.59 8.85 -3.39
N ARG A 246 11.91 8.75 -3.33
CA ARG A 246 12.58 7.68 -2.57
C ARG A 246 12.25 7.73 -1.07
N ARG A 247 12.19 8.92 -0.47
CA ARG A 247 11.87 9.05 0.97
C ARG A 247 10.39 8.89 1.23
N PHE A 248 9.54 9.37 0.33
CA PHE A 248 8.11 9.14 0.36
C PHE A 248 7.80 7.64 0.46
N TRP A 249 8.31 6.82 -0.46
CA TRP A 249 8.06 5.37 -0.45
C TRP A 249 8.91 4.59 0.57
N GLY A 250 10.14 5.02 0.83
CA GLY A 250 11.10 4.28 1.65
C GLY A 250 11.13 4.68 3.13
N GLN A 251 10.53 5.80 3.53
CA GLN A 251 10.56 6.29 4.92
C GLN A 251 9.16 6.64 5.44
N PHE A 252 8.33 7.32 4.63
CA PHE A 252 6.98 7.69 5.04
C PHE A 252 5.95 6.57 4.80
N TRP A 253 5.90 6.03 3.59
CA TRP A 253 4.89 5.04 3.21
C TRP A 253 5.07 3.71 3.93
N HIS A 254 4.01 2.90 4.01
CA HIS A 254 4.03 1.66 4.76
C HIS A 254 5.10 0.67 4.26
N GLN A 255 5.85 0.08 5.19
CA GLN A 255 6.92 -0.88 4.87
C GLN A 255 6.45 -2.35 4.88
N ILE A 256 5.13 -2.59 4.90
CA ILE A 256 4.51 -3.93 4.98
C ILE A 256 4.96 -4.83 3.82
N VAL A 257 4.95 -4.31 2.59
CA VAL A 257 5.21 -5.10 1.37
C VAL A 257 6.70 -5.20 1.02
N VAL A 258 7.53 -4.34 1.60
CA VAL A 258 8.92 -4.17 1.19
C VAL A 258 9.71 -5.45 1.41
N ARG A 259 9.59 -6.10 2.59
CA ARG A 259 10.31 -7.34 2.87
C ARG A 259 9.94 -8.47 1.90
N PRO A 260 8.67 -8.91 1.77
CA PRO A 260 8.34 -10.00 0.88
C PRO A 260 8.78 -9.71 -0.55
N TYR A 261 8.49 -8.51 -1.08
CA TYR A 261 8.87 -8.15 -2.46
C TYR A 261 10.39 -8.04 -2.67
N THR A 262 11.14 -7.58 -1.66
CA THR A 262 12.61 -7.61 -1.69
C THR A 262 13.13 -9.04 -1.85
N ASN A 263 12.49 -10.03 -1.21
CA ASN A 263 12.90 -11.42 -1.34
C ASN A 263 12.64 -11.99 -2.74
N TYR A 264 11.52 -11.63 -3.38
CA TYR A 264 11.30 -11.93 -4.80
C TYR A 264 12.36 -11.25 -5.69
N GLY A 265 12.64 -9.97 -5.46
CA GLY A 265 13.66 -9.24 -6.19
C GLY A 265 15.05 -9.86 -6.04
N ASN A 266 15.43 -10.24 -4.82
CA ASN A 266 16.72 -10.90 -4.54
C ASN A 266 16.81 -12.27 -5.22
N PHE A 267 15.72 -13.05 -5.19
CA PHE A 267 15.65 -14.33 -5.88
C PHE A 267 15.86 -14.14 -7.38
N LEU A 268 15.09 -13.25 -8.01
CA LEU A 268 15.18 -12.99 -9.43
C LEU A 268 16.57 -12.45 -9.81
N SER A 269 17.06 -11.43 -9.11
CA SER A 269 18.35 -10.81 -9.36
C SER A 269 19.53 -11.79 -9.25
N ARG A 270 19.57 -12.58 -8.18
CA ARG A 270 20.76 -13.37 -7.82
C ARG A 270 20.69 -14.82 -8.29
N ARG A 271 19.50 -15.41 -8.34
CA ARG A 271 19.32 -16.82 -8.75
C ARG A 271 18.97 -16.97 -10.21
N ILE A 272 18.22 -16.03 -10.79
CA ILE A 272 17.81 -16.11 -12.19
C ILE A 272 18.78 -15.33 -13.09
N PHE A 273 19.12 -14.09 -12.73
CA PHE A 273 20.04 -13.26 -13.52
C PHE A 273 21.52 -13.35 -13.10
N GLY A 274 21.83 -14.04 -12.00
CA GLY A 274 23.21 -14.25 -11.56
C GLY A 274 23.97 -12.98 -11.14
N LEU A 275 23.26 -11.90 -10.79
CA LEU A 275 23.89 -10.64 -10.41
C LEU A 275 24.60 -10.76 -9.04
N GLY A 276 25.75 -10.10 -8.92
CA GLY A 276 26.51 -10.04 -7.67
C GLY A 276 25.70 -9.37 -6.56
N PRO A 277 25.55 -9.99 -5.37
CA PRO A 277 24.80 -9.41 -4.25
C PRO A 277 25.32 -8.02 -3.87
N GLY A 278 24.43 -7.03 -3.80
CA GLY A 278 24.77 -5.66 -3.42
C GLY A 278 25.43 -4.81 -4.52
N SER A 279 25.64 -5.36 -5.72
CA SER A 279 26.01 -4.59 -6.90
C SER A 279 24.96 -3.52 -7.25
N GLN A 280 25.31 -2.53 -8.06
CA GLN A 280 24.37 -1.47 -8.45
C GLN A 280 23.19 -2.04 -9.25
N PHE A 281 23.46 -2.96 -10.17
CA PHE A 281 22.42 -3.64 -10.95
C PHE A 281 21.49 -4.49 -10.06
N ASP A 282 22.04 -5.21 -9.06
CA ASP A 282 21.23 -5.95 -8.07
C ASP A 282 20.26 -5.01 -7.35
N LYS A 283 20.76 -3.88 -6.84
CA LYS A 283 19.93 -2.90 -6.12
C LYS A 283 18.84 -2.29 -7.01
N ILE A 284 19.18 -1.89 -8.23
CA ILE A 284 18.22 -1.29 -9.18
C ILE A 284 17.14 -2.31 -9.53
N LEU A 285 17.52 -3.55 -9.85
CA LEU A 285 16.57 -4.60 -10.21
C LEU A 285 15.66 -4.95 -9.04
N VAL A 286 16.20 -5.11 -7.83
CA VAL A 286 15.40 -5.39 -6.63
C VAL A 286 14.36 -4.29 -6.39
N ILE A 287 14.76 -3.02 -6.47
CA ILE A 287 13.82 -1.90 -6.29
C ILE A 287 12.77 -1.87 -7.41
N PHE A 288 13.18 -2.10 -8.67
CA PHE A 288 12.24 -2.21 -9.78
C PHE A 288 11.19 -3.30 -9.54
N ILE A 289 11.60 -4.49 -9.10
CA ILE A 289 10.69 -5.59 -8.79
C ILE A 289 9.73 -5.25 -7.65
N ILE A 290 10.17 -4.51 -6.62
CA ILE A 290 9.28 -4.05 -5.55
C ILE A 290 8.16 -3.16 -6.09
N PHE A 291 8.49 -2.19 -6.94
CA PHE A 291 7.49 -1.33 -7.57
C PHE A 291 6.61 -2.09 -8.56
N LEU A 292 7.19 -2.95 -9.39
CA LEU A 292 6.44 -3.76 -10.35
C LEU A 292 5.42 -4.67 -9.66
N LEU A 293 5.83 -5.41 -8.62
CA LEU A 293 4.93 -6.28 -7.86
C LEU A 293 3.83 -5.50 -7.14
N SER A 294 4.14 -4.29 -6.65
CA SER A 294 3.14 -3.40 -6.06
C SER A 294 2.10 -2.99 -7.12
N GLY A 295 2.56 -2.57 -8.30
CA GLY A 295 1.68 -2.20 -9.42
C GLY A 295 0.83 -3.35 -9.93
N VAL A 296 1.42 -4.55 -10.06
CA VAL A 296 0.69 -5.77 -10.45
C VAL A 296 -0.38 -6.09 -9.43
N LEU A 297 -0.07 -6.05 -8.13
CA LEU A 297 -1.05 -6.33 -7.10
C LEU A 297 -2.22 -5.33 -7.13
N HIS A 298 -1.93 -4.02 -7.19
CA HIS A 298 -2.98 -3.01 -7.31
C HIS A 298 -3.83 -3.21 -8.57
N SER A 299 -3.18 -3.48 -9.70
CA SER A 299 -3.85 -3.79 -10.96
C SER A 299 -4.74 -5.03 -10.87
N THR A 300 -4.30 -6.10 -10.19
CA THR A 300 -5.10 -7.32 -10.00
C THR A 300 -6.32 -7.04 -9.12
N VAL A 301 -6.16 -6.25 -8.06
CA VAL A 301 -7.29 -5.83 -7.19
C VAL A 301 -8.28 -4.97 -7.97
N SER A 302 -7.79 -3.96 -8.70
CA SER A 302 -8.62 -3.09 -9.54
C SER A 302 -9.44 -3.89 -10.55
N TRP A 303 -8.79 -4.82 -11.27
CA TRP A 303 -9.46 -5.73 -12.19
C TRP A 303 -10.55 -6.58 -11.50
N GLN A 304 -10.25 -7.13 -10.32
CA GLN A 304 -11.19 -7.95 -9.55
C GLN A 304 -12.42 -7.17 -9.07
N LEU A 305 -12.27 -5.86 -8.89
CA LEU A 305 -13.36 -4.93 -8.53
C LEU A 305 -14.08 -4.35 -9.75
N GLY A 306 -13.71 -4.75 -10.97
CA GLY A 306 -14.40 -4.37 -12.21
C GLY A 306 -13.85 -3.11 -12.90
N ASP A 307 -12.72 -2.57 -12.45
CA ASP A 307 -12.08 -1.43 -13.12
C ASP A 307 -11.57 -1.82 -14.51
N ARG A 308 -11.92 -1.05 -15.55
CA ARG A 308 -11.48 -1.23 -16.94
C ARG A 308 -10.07 -0.68 -17.21
N HIS A 309 -9.60 0.22 -16.36
CA HIS A 309 -8.32 0.92 -16.46
C HIS A 309 -7.26 0.38 -15.48
N TYR A 310 -7.41 -0.87 -15.04
CA TYR A 310 -6.56 -1.52 -14.05
C TYR A 310 -5.06 -1.51 -14.37
N LEU A 311 -4.68 -1.58 -15.66
CA LEU A 311 -3.27 -1.51 -16.09
C LEU A 311 -2.59 -0.16 -15.78
N GLY A 312 -3.38 0.90 -15.55
CA GLY A 312 -2.89 2.20 -15.13
C GLY A 312 -2.13 2.15 -13.81
N ASP A 313 -2.42 1.17 -12.94
CA ASP A 313 -1.70 0.99 -11.67
C ASP A 313 -0.27 0.52 -11.91
N ILE A 314 -0.06 -0.47 -12.79
CA ILE A 314 1.28 -0.97 -13.15
C ILE A 314 2.12 0.17 -13.71
N TRP A 315 1.55 0.93 -14.65
CA TRP A 315 2.21 2.09 -15.23
C TRP A 315 2.63 3.11 -14.15
N TRP A 316 1.74 3.44 -13.22
CA TRP A 316 1.99 4.45 -12.21
C TRP A 316 3.05 4.02 -11.19
N PHE A 317 3.04 2.77 -10.73
CA PHE A 317 4.08 2.26 -9.83
C PHE A 317 5.45 2.17 -10.53
N CYS A 318 5.51 1.73 -11.79
CA CYS A 318 6.75 1.74 -12.58
C CYS A 318 7.27 3.18 -12.81
N LEU A 319 6.37 4.15 -12.98
CA LEU A 319 6.75 5.56 -13.08
C LEU A 319 7.35 6.09 -11.78
N ASN A 320 6.85 5.67 -10.61
CA ASN A 320 7.43 6.02 -9.31
C ASN A 320 8.87 5.46 -9.16
N PHE A 321 9.12 4.23 -9.65
CA PHE A 321 10.48 3.71 -9.75
C PHE A 321 11.36 4.61 -10.63
N ALA A 322 10.89 4.96 -11.83
CA ALA A 322 11.64 5.82 -12.75
C ALA A 322 11.95 7.19 -12.15
N ALA A 323 11.00 7.80 -11.44
CA ALA A 323 11.20 9.06 -10.73
C ALA A 323 12.26 8.94 -9.62
N GLY A 324 12.22 7.86 -8.83
CA GLY A 324 13.25 7.57 -7.84
C GLY A 324 14.64 7.32 -8.44
N ALA A 325 14.71 6.68 -9.61
CA ALA A 325 15.96 6.48 -10.34
C ALA A 325 16.50 7.82 -10.89
N LEU A 326 15.61 8.69 -11.39
CA LEU A 326 15.96 10.04 -11.83
C LEU A 326 16.56 10.87 -10.68
N GLU A 327 16.01 10.77 -9.47
CA GLU A 327 16.59 11.41 -8.27
C GLU A 327 18.02 10.93 -7.98
N VAL A 328 18.32 9.65 -8.20
CA VAL A 328 19.67 9.09 -8.04
C VAL A 328 20.63 9.70 -9.05
N VAL A 329 20.23 9.73 -10.33
CA VAL A 329 21.05 10.29 -11.41
C VAL A 329 21.31 11.78 -11.17
N ALA A 330 20.27 12.55 -10.85
CA ALA A 330 20.39 13.98 -10.51
C ALA A 330 21.35 14.20 -9.33
N SER A 331 21.27 13.36 -8.30
CA SER A 331 22.19 13.42 -7.15
C SER A 331 23.65 13.11 -7.53
N ILE A 332 23.89 12.21 -8.48
CA ILE A 332 25.24 11.89 -8.98
C ILE A 332 25.79 13.07 -9.78
N LEU A 333 25.00 13.61 -10.71
CA LEU A 333 25.38 14.78 -11.53
C LEU A 333 25.69 15.99 -10.65
N GLN A 334 24.86 16.27 -9.66
CA GLN A 334 25.09 17.37 -8.71
C GLN A 334 26.41 17.20 -7.95
N ARG A 335 26.74 15.97 -7.51
CA ARG A 335 28.01 15.70 -6.83
C ARG A 335 29.21 15.88 -7.76
N ALA A 336 29.11 15.41 -9.02
CA ALA A 336 30.15 15.58 -10.02
C ALA A 336 30.41 17.08 -10.30
N MET A 337 29.36 17.86 -10.52
CA MET A 337 29.48 19.31 -10.73
C MET A 337 30.11 20.02 -9.53
N LYS A 338 29.69 19.69 -8.30
CA LYS A 338 30.28 20.27 -7.08
C LYS A 338 31.77 19.93 -6.92
N SER A 339 32.17 18.70 -7.28
CA SER A 339 33.59 18.33 -7.25
C SER A 339 34.44 19.08 -8.26
N GLN A 340 33.87 19.45 -9.42
CA GLN A 340 34.57 20.24 -10.43
C GLN A 340 34.71 21.72 -10.06
N VAL A 341 33.77 22.28 -9.29
CA VAL A 341 33.75 23.71 -8.93
C VAL A 341 34.52 24.00 -7.63
N GLY A 342 35.10 22.99 -6.97
CA GLY A 342 35.95 23.18 -5.77
C GLY A 342 35.22 23.74 -4.53
N GLN A 343 33.90 23.88 -4.56
CA GLN A 343 33.12 24.46 -3.46
C GLN A 343 33.06 23.50 -2.27
N ARG A 344 33.83 23.85 -1.23
CA ARG A 344 33.90 23.15 0.06
C ARG A 344 33.32 24.00 1.20
N ASP A 345 32.30 24.80 0.94
CA ASP A 345 31.80 25.72 1.97
C ASP A 345 30.84 25.07 2.97
N SER A 346 31.20 25.16 4.26
CA SER A 346 30.51 24.57 5.41
C SER A 346 29.43 25.47 6.02
N SER A 347 29.48 26.78 5.74
CA SER A 347 28.61 27.80 6.35
C SER A 347 27.17 27.82 5.80
N MET A 348 26.97 27.55 4.50
CA MET A 348 25.64 27.51 3.86
C MET A 348 24.87 26.19 4.05
N ARG A 349 25.35 25.27 4.89
CA ARG A 349 24.79 23.92 4.99
C ARG A 349 23.35 23.90 5.50
N HIS A 350 23.01 24.68 6.52
CA HIS A 350 21.68 24.62 7.14
C HIS A 350 20.58 25.25 6.27
N THR A 351 20.82 26.45 5.72
CA THR A 351 19.92 27.09 4.76
C THR A 351 19.80 26.29 3.46
N GLY A 352 20.91 25.74 2.96
CA GLY A 352 20.90 24.85 1.80
C GLY A 352 20.10 23.56 2.00
N ILE A 353 20.11 22.98 3.21
CA ILE A 353 19.30 21.80 3.56
C ILE A 353 17.81 22.17 3.63
N ALA A 354 17.46 23.33 4.23
CA ALA A 354 16.06 23.77 4.30
C ALA A 354 15.47 24.01 2.91
N TRP A 355 16.17 24.76 2.05
CA TRP A 355 15.76 24.97 0.66
C TRP A 355 15.70 23.66 -0.14
N SER A 356 16.66 22.76 0.05
CA SER A 356 16.62 21.42 -0.54
C SER A 356 15.36 20.65 -0.16
N LYS A 357 14.86 20.78 1.08
CA LYS A 357 13.60 20.14 1.51
C LYS A 357 12.41 20.81 0.84
N VAL A 358 12.36 22.13 0.76
CA VAL A 358 11.25 22.86 0.11
C VAL A 358 11.14 22.47 -1.37
N PHE A 359 12.26 22.50 -2.11
CA PHE A 359 12.27 22.06 -3.50
C PHE A 359 11.93 20.57 -3.64
N GLY A 360 12.35 19.75 -2.67
CA GLY A 360 12.00 18.35 -2.61
C GLY A 360 10.51 18.08 -2.42
N PHE A 361 9.85 18.80 -1.50
CA PHE A 361 8.41 18.73 -1.31
C PHE A 361 7.66 19.21 -2.55
N ALA A 362 8.09 20.32 -3.15
CA ALA A 362 7.53 20.81 -4.41
C ALA A 362 7.67 19.76 -5.52
N TRP A 363 8.84 19.11 -5.65
CA TRP A 363 9.07 18.04 -6.61
C TRP A 363 8.10 16.86 -6.42
N VAL A 364 7.97 16.35 -5.18
CA VAL A 364 7.03 15.25 -4.89
C VAL A 364 5.59 15.68 -5.19
N PHE A 365 5.19 16.87 -4.77
CA PHE A 365 3.86 17.42 -5.03
C PHE A 365 3.58 17.53 -6.53
N PHE A 366 4.46 18.17 -7.32
CA PHE A 366 4.26 18.33 -8.76
C PHE A 366 4.31 17.01 -9.52
N PHE A 367 5.14 16.07 -9.08
CA PHE A 367 5.14 14.71 -9.62
C PHE A 367 3.80 14.01 -9.40
N LEU A 368 3.23 14.08 -8.20
CA LEU A 368 1.93 13.49 -7.87
C LEU A 368 0.78 14.23 -8.57
N PHE A 369 0.81 15.57 -8.58
CA PHE A 369 -0.13 16.44 -9.29
C PHE A 369 -0.28 16.06 -10.76
N TRP A 370 0.83 15.71 -11.40
CA TRP A 370 0.84 15.27 -12.79
C TRP A 370 0.44 13.81 -12.95
N SER A 371 1.02 12.91 -12.15
CA SER A 371 0.93 11.47 -12.38
C SER A 371 -0.33 10.82 -11.80
N LEU A 372 -0.82 11.27 -10.63
CA LEU A 372 -1.98 10.65 -9.96
C LEU A 372 -3.27 10.78 -10.78
N PRO A 373 -3.68 11.97 -11.26
CA PRO A 373 -4.90 12.11 -12.05
C PRO A 373 -4.89 11.22 -13.30
N LYS A 374 -3.73 11.08 -13.95
CA LYS A 374 -3.60 10.23 -15.14
C LYS A 374 -3.90 8.75 -14.86
N SER A 375 -3.60 8.27 -13.65
CA SER A 375 -3.88 6.90 -13.24
C SER A 375 -5.30 6.73 -12.67
N GLN A 376 -5.79 7.72 -11.92
CA GLN A 376 -7.01 7.58 -11.12
C GLN A 376 -8.28 8.16 -11.77
N TYR A 377 -8.18 9.25 -12.53
CA TYR A 377 -9.34 9.87 -13.17
C TYR A 377 -10.09 8.95 -14.13
N PRO A 378 -9.42 8.11 -14.97
CA PRO A 378 -10.15 7.17 -15.82
C PRO A 378 -11.07 6.23 -15.02
N LYS A 379 -10.58 5.76 -13.87
CA LYS A 379 -11.33 4.86 -12.99
C LYS A 379 -12.55 5.55 -12.39
N ILE A 380 -12.36 6.79 -11.92
CA ILE A 380 -13.44 7.60 -11.34
C ILE A 380 -14.49 7.91 -12.41
N TYR A 381 -14.05 8.32 -13.60
CA TYR A 381 -14.93 8.68 -14.71
C TYR A 381 -15.83 7.51 -15.12
N ASP A 382 -15.24 6.35 -15.40
CA ASP A 382 -16.00 5.15 -15.79
C ASP A 382 -16.94 4.68 -14.67
N HIS A 383 -16.47 4.67 -13.42
CA HIS A 383 -17.30 4.25 -12.29
C HIS A 383 -18.52 5.15 -12.09
N VAL A 384 -18.34 6.46 -12.14
CA VAL A 384 -19.47 7.41 -12.02
C VAL A 384 -20.42 7.27 -13.20
N GLN A 385 -19.90 7.06 -14.42
CA GLN A 385 -20.72 6.84 -15.60
C GLN A 385 -21.58 5.57 -15.51
N ASP A 386 -21.02 4.47 -15.01
CA ASP A 386 -21.75 3.22 -14.78
C ASP A 386 -22.88 3.43 -13.76
N VAL A 387 -22.60 4.08 -12.62
CA VAL A 387 -23.60 4.37 -11.57
C VAL A 387 -24.74 5.25 -12.11
N LEU A 388 -24.42 6.31 -12.87
CA LEU A 388 -25.44 7.19 -13.47
C LEU A 388 -26.32 6.43 -14.48
N SER A 389 -25.73 5.50 -15.23
CA SER A 389 -26.45 4.68 -16.21
C SER A 389 -27.41 3.70 -15.51
N GLU A 390 -26.96 3.05 -14.43
CA GLU A 390 -27.80 2.17 -13.61
C GLU A 390 -28.98 2.92 -12.97
N MET A 391 -28.73 4.12 -12.43
CA MET A 391 -29.78 4.97 -11.87
C MET A 391 -30.81 5.37 -12.94
N ALA A 392 -30.37 5.74 -14.14
CA ALA A 392 -31.27 6.08 -15.24
C ALA A 392 -32.16 4.90 -15.65
N LEU A 393 -31.61 3.69 -15.75
CA LEU A 393 -32.37 2.47 -16.06
C LEU A 393 -33.40 2.15 -14.96
N SER A 394 -33.01 2.27 -13.68
CA SER A 394 -33.92 2.02 -12.56
C SER A 394 -35.10 3.01 -12.51
N ASN A 395 -34.86 4.27 -12.90
CA ASN A 395 -35.92 5.28 -12.97
C ASN A 395 -36.89 5.04 -14.15
N VAL A 396 -36.43 4.37 -15.21
CA VAL A 396 -37.26 3.97 -16.36
C VAL A 396 -38.10 2.73 -16.06
N GLU A 397 -37.65 1.82 -15.19
CA GLU A 397 -38.43 0.64 -14.78
C GLU A 397 -39.55 0.97 -13.75
N ILE A 398 -39.44 2.11 -13.05
CA ILE A 398 -40.41 2.56 -12.05
C ILE A 398 -41.47 3.50 -12.64
N ALA A 399 -41.21 4.08 -13.82
CA ALA A 399 -42.12 4.95 -14.57
C ALA A 399 -42.95 4.15 -15.59
#